data_AF-A0A222TAG5-F1
#
_entry.id   AF-A0A222TAG5-F1
#
_cell.length_a   1.000
_cell.length_b   1.000
_cell.length_c   1.000
_cell.angle_alpha   90.00
_cell.angle_beta   90.00
_cell.angle_gamma   90.00
#
_symmetry.space_group_name_H-M   'P 1'
#
loop_
_entity.id
_entity.type
_entity.pdbx_description
1 polymer ?
#
loop_
_entity_poly.entity_id
_entity_poly.type
_entity_poly.pdbx_seq_one_letter_code
_entity_poly.pdbx_strand_id
1 'polypeptide(L)'
;MLPWSSPDGKPCYPSPSDGNSLLSRRADDIEALRLCMGAQLIAHARALLNDRKASTGELRFLANRLTEALRDALRVAESRGGRLAAYGDGGCDEPEDDPAPGEAAESS
;
A
#
# COMPACT_ATOMS: atom_id res chain seq x y z
N MET A 1 12.25 -8.23 -11.53
CA MET A 1 13.45 -8.40 -10.70
C MET A 1 14.48 -7.35 -11.11
N LEU A 2 14.85 -6.47 -10.18
CA LEU A 2 16.23 -6.16 -9.76
C LEU A 2 16.27 -4.76 -9.09
N PRO A 3 16.92 -4.63 -7.92
CA PRO A 3 17.12 -3.36 -7.25
C PRO A 3 18.26 -2.57 -7.92
N TRP A 4 18.13 -1.25 -7.97
CA TRP A 4 19.17 -0.37 -8.54
C TRP A 4 20.46 -0.43 -7.70
N SER A 5 21.57 -0.74 -8.37
CA SER A 5 22.92 -0.65 -7.80
C SER A 5 23.34 0.81 -7.67
N SER A 6 23.75 1.22 -6.47
CA SER A 6 24.52 2.44 -6.26
C SER A 6 25.96 2.26 -6.79
N PRO A 7 26.70 3.33 -7.16
CA PRO A 7 28.03 3.23 -7.77
C PRO A 7 29.07 2.44 -6.97
N ASP A 8 28.86 2.30 -5.65
CA ASP A 8 29.78 1.61 -4.73
C ASP A 8 29.54 0.10 -4.59
N GLY A 9 28.66 -0.50 -5.41
CA GLY A 9 28.48 -1.96 -5.46
C GLY A 9 27.87 -2.61 -4.20
N LYS A 10 27.47 -1.81 -3.21
CA LYS A 10 26.70 -2.29 -2.05
C LYS A 10 25.22 -2.43 -2.45
N PRO A 11 24.55 -3.54 -2.12
CA PRO A 11 23.10 -3.64 -2.28
C PRO A 11 22.44 -2.54 -1.45
N CYS A 12 21.84 -1.57 -2.14
CA CYS A 12 20.95 -0.62 -1.49
C CYS A 12 19.68 -1.38 -1.12
N TYR A 13 19.68 -1.97 0.07
CA TYR A 13 18.44 -2.33 0.73
C TYR A 13 17.65 -1.03 0.87
N PRO A 14 16.41 -0.95 0.34
CA PRO A 14 15.52 0.11 0.77
C PRO A 14 15.48 0.00 2.29
N SER A 15 15.87 1.09 2.97
CA SER A 15 15.55 1.29 4.38
C SER A 15 14.10 0.86 4.61
N PRO A 16 13.73 0.24 5.75
CA PRO A 16 12.34 0.02 6.11
C PRO A 16 11.63 1.37 5.98
N SER A 17 10.98 1.56 4.84
CA SER A 17 10.60 2.88 4.39
C SER A 17 9.49 3.30 5.30
N ASP A 18 9.68 4.42 6.01
CA ASP A 18 8.60 5.26 6.50
C ASP A 18 7.52 5.25 5.42
N GLY A 19 6.32 4.77 5.72
CA GLY A 19 5.22 4.65 4.75
C GLY A 19 4.71 6.00 4.19
N ASN A 20 5.52 7.06 4.29
CA ASN A 20 5.37 8.36 3.68
C ASN A 20 6.41 8.63 2.55
N SER A 21 7.08 7.60 2.03
CA SER A 21 7.97 7.75 0.88
C SER A 21 7.23 8.17 -0.40
N LEU A 22 7.93 8.79 -1.35
CA LEU A 22 7.37 9.25 -2.63
C LEU A 22 6.61 8.14 -3.39
N LEU A 23 7.04 6.89 -3.24
CA LEU A 23 6.40 5.71 -3.82
C LEU A 23 5.06 5.40 -3.14
N SER A 24 4.98 5.55 -1.81
CA SER A 24 3.75 5.39 -1.04
C SER A 24 2.70 6.42 -1.48
N ARG A 25 3.10 7.70 -1.60
CA ARG A 25 2.21 8.76 -2.07
C ARG A 25 1.69 8.53 -3.49
N ARG A 26 2.56 8.03 -4.39
CA ARG A 26 2.13 7.68 -5.76
C ARG A 26 1.19 6.47 -5.77
N ALA A 27 1.37 5.52 -4.87
CA ALA A 27 0.43 4.41 -4.71
C ALA A 27 -0.94 4.95 -4.23
N ASP A 28 -0.96 5.86 -3.24
CA ASP A 28 -2.19 6.48 -2.76
C ASP A 28 -2.97 7.20 -3.87
N ASP A 29 -2.30 7.94 -4.76
CA ASP A 29 -2.94 8.62 -5.89
C ASP A 29 -3.63 7.63 -6.85
N ILE A 30 -2.98 6.51 -7.16
CA ILE A 30 -3.54 5.47 -8.02
C ILE A 30 -4.70 4.75 -7.33
N GLU A 31 -4.57 4.45 -6.04
CA GLU A 31 -5.64 3.88 -5.22
C GLU A 31 -6.87 4.81 -5.21
N ALA A 32 -6.68 6.12 -5.00
CA ALA A 32 -7.74 7.11 -5.01
C ALA A 32 -8.44 7.21 -6.37
N LEU A 33 -7.66 7.17 -7.47
CA LEU A 33 -8.22 7.15 -8.83
C LEU A 33 -9.11 5.91 -9.05
N ARG A 34 -8.66 4.72 -8.63
CA ARG A 34 -9.46 3.48 -8.75
C ARG A 34 -10.78 3.57 -8.00
N LEU A 35 -10.76 4.10 -6.77
CA LEU A 35 -11.98 4.27 -5.98
C LEU A 35 -12.93 5.31 -6.59
N CYS A 36 -12.39 6.40 -7.16
CA CYS A 36 -13.17 7.41 -7.86
C CYS A 36 -13.89 6.83 -9.09
N MET A 37 -13.17 6.04 -9.91
CA MET A 37 -13.77 5.34 -11.06
C MET A 37 -14.87 4.36 -10.61
N GLY A 38 -14.64 3.63 -9.52
CA GLY A 38 -15.66 2.75 -8.93
C GLY A 38 -16.92 3.51 -8.51
N ALA A 39 -16.78 4.69 -7.88
CA ALA A 39 -17.91 5.53 -7.48
C ALA A 39 -18.73 6.02 -8.69
N GLN A 40 -18.05 6.44 -9.76
CA GLN A 40 -18.72 6.83 -11.02
C GLN A 40 -19.47 5.65 -11.65
N LEU A 41 -18.85 4.46 -11.65
CA LEU A 41 -19.51 3.25 -12.15
C LEU A 41 -20.76 2.91 -11.34
N ILE A 42 -20.74 3.06 -10.02
CA ILE A 42 -21.92 2.82 -9.16
C ILE A 42 -23.05 3.80 -9.51
N ALA A 43 -22.74 5.07 -9.77
CA ALA A 43 -23.74 6.04 -10.20
C ALA A 43 -24.39 5.62 -11.53
N HIS A 44 -23.58 5.19 -12.50
CA HIS A 44 -24.08 4.67 -13.77
C HIS A 44 -24.89 3.37 -13.60
N ALA A 45 -24.43 2.46 -12.74
CA ALA A 45 -25.12 1.22 -12.40
C ALA A 45 -26.55 1.48 -11.90
N ARG A 46 -26.70 2.46 -10.99
CA ARG A 46 -28.01 2.84 -10.45
C ARG A 46 -28.94 3.37 -11.55
N ALA A 47 -28.43 4.17 -12.48
CA ALA A 47 -29.21 4.66 -13.60
C ALA A 47 -29.68 3.51 -14.51
N LEU A 48 -28.77 2.60 -14.88
CA LEU A 48 -29.07 1.48 -15.78
C LEU A 48 -30.03 0.47 -15.14
N LEU A 49 -29.85 0.15 -13.85
CA LEU A 49 -30.74 -0.77 -13.13
C LEU A 49 -32.17 -0.22 -12.95
N ASN A 50 -32.34 1.10 -12.98
CA ASN A 50 -33.65 1.73 -12.95
C ASN A 50 -34.34 1.75 -14.33
N ASP A 51 -33.59 1.53 -15.41
CA ASP A 51 -34.16 1.44 -16.76
C ASP A 51 -34.72 0.04 -17.03
N ARG A 52 -36.05 -0.07 -17.07
CA ARG A 52 -36.75 -1.33 -17.37
C ARG A 52 -36.53 -1.83 -18.80
N LYS A 53 -36.00 -1.00 -19.69
CA LYS A 53 -35.67 -1.36 -21.07
C LYS A 53 -34.23 -1.85 -21.21
N ALA A 54 -33.42 -1.80 -20.15
CA ALA A 54 -32.05 -2.30 -20.18
C ALA A 54 -32.02 -3.76 -20.63
N SER A 55 -31.22 -4.03 -21.65
CA SER A 55 -31.07 -5.36 -22.23
C SER A 55 -30.24 -6.27 -21.32
N THR A 56 -30.42 -7.58 -21.47
CA THR A 56 -29.59 -8.59 -20.80
C THR A 56 -28.09 -8.40 -21.08
N GLY A 57 -27.73 -7.90 -22.27
CA GLY A 57 -26.34 -7.62 -22.63
C GLY A 57 -25.75 -6.46 -21.83
N GLU A 58 -26.50 -5.36 -21.69
CA GLU A 58 -26.10 -4.20 -20.89
C GLU A 58 -25.98 -4.56 -19.40
N LEU A 59 -26.92 -5.36 -18.87
CA LEU A 59 -26.86 -5.84 -17.49
C LEU A 59 -25.66 -6.77 -17.25
N ARG A 60 -25.32 -7.65 -18.20
CA ARG A 60 -24.13 -8.51 -18.10
C ARG A 60 -22.85 -7.70 -18.17
N PHE A 61 -22.79 -6.71 -19.06
CA PHE A 61 -21.65 -5.79 -19.13
C PHE A 61 -21.48 -5.03 -17.80
N LEU A 62 -22.58 -4.51 -17.24
CA LEU A 62 -22.57 -3.82 -15.97
C LEU A 62 -22.06 -4.73 -14.84
N ALA A 63 -22.55 -5.96 -14.76
CA ALA A 63 -22.12 -6.92 -13.74
C ALA A 63 -20.62 -7.23 -13.82
N ASN A 64 -20.07 -7.36 -15.03
CA ASN A 64 -18.62 -7.54 -15.23
C ASN A 64 -17.83 -6.33 -14.73
N ARG A 65 -18.27 -5.11 -15.08
CA ARG A 65 -17.60 -3.87 -14.64
C ARG A 65 -17.65 -3.70 -13.12
N LEU A 66 -18.78 -4.02 -12.51
CA LEU A 66 -18.91 -3.98 -11.05
C LEU A 66 -18.00 -5.00 -10.38
N THR A 67 -17.83 -6.18 -10.96
CA THR A 67 -16.91 -7.21 -10.47
C THR A 67 -15.46 -6.75 -10.55
N GLU A 68 -15.06 -6.09 -11.64
CA GLU A 68 -13.73 -5.48 -11.79
C GLU A 68 -13.48 -4.40 -10.74
N ALA A 69 -14.42 -3.46 -10.58
CA ALA A 69 -14.31 -2.39 -9.59
C ALA A 69 -14.23 -2.91 -8.15
N LEU A 70 -14.97 -3.98 -7.83
CA LEU A 70 -14.88 -4.63 -6.51
C LEU A 70 -13.51 -5.26 -6.28
N ARG A 71 -12.96 -5.96 -7.28
CA ARG A 71 -11.59 -6.53 -7.18
C ARG A 71 -10.55 -5.44 -6.96
N ASP A 72 -10.71 -4.29 -7.61
CA ASP A 72 -9.81 -3.16 -7.42
C ASP A 72 -9.95 -2.56 -6.01
N ALA A 73 -11.17 -2.42 -5.49
CA ALA A 73 -11.39 -1.98 -4.11
C ALA A 73 -10.78 -2.93 -3.07
N LEU A 74 -10.89 -4.25 -3.27
CA LEU A 74 -10.28 -5.26 -2.40
C LEU A 74 -8.76 -5.13 -2.39
N ARG A 75 -8.13 -4.94 -3.55
CA ARG A 75 -6.67 -4.71 -3.64
C ARG A 75 -6.22 -3.44 -2.93
N VAL A 76 -7.01 -2.36 -3.02
CA VAL A 76 -6.74 -1.12 -2.28
C VAL A 76 -6.81 -1.36 -0.77
N ALA A 77 -7.81 -2.13 -0.31
CA ALA A 77 -7.94 -2.47 1.10
C ALA A 77 -6.78 -3.33 1.61
N GLU A 78 -6.37 -4.35 0.87
CA GLU A 78 -5.20 -5.19 1.18
C GLU A 78 -3.91 -4.35 1.25
N SER A 79 -3.68 -3.48 0.25
CA SER A 79 -2.53 -2.58 0.19
C SER A 79 -2.46 -1.66 1.42
N ARG A 80 -3.58 -1.06 1.81
CA ARG A 80 -3.66 -0.20 3.01
C ARG A 80 -3.49 -0.98 4.31
N GLY A 81 -4.08 -2.16 4.41
CA GLY A 81 -3.91 -3.05 5.55
C GLY A 81 -2.45 -3.46 5.79
N GLY A 82 -1.72 -3.79 4.72
CA GLY A 82 -0.30 -4.08 4.78
C GLY A 82 0.55 -2.90 5.27
N ARG A 83 0.23 -1.67 4.83
CA ARG A 83 0.90 -0.46 5.33
C ARG A 83 0.66 -0.25 6.83
N LEU A 84 -0.58 -0.42 7.31
CA LEU A 84 -0.90 -0.28 8.74
C LEU A 84 -0.19 -1.32 9.61
N ALA A 85 -0.10 -2.58 9.16
CA ALA A 85 0.62 -3.64 9.88
C ALA A 85 2.13 -3.35 10.01
N ALA A 86 2.75 -2.81 8.95
CA ALA A 86 4.16 -2.44 8.96
C ALA A 86 4.52 -1.34 9.99
N TYR A 87 3.57 -0.45 10.31
CA TYR A 87 3.76 0.58 11.34
C TYR A 87 3.53 0.05 12.77
N GLY A 88 2.83 -1.07 12.95
CA GLY A 88 2.53 -1.64 14.26
C GLY A 88 3.59 -2.60 14.79
N ASP A 89 4.48 -3.09 13.94
CA ASP A 89 5.54 -4.07 14.27
C ASP A 89 6.91 -3.40 14.54
N GLY A 90 7.05 -2.09 14.27
CA GLY A 90 8.25 -1.30 14.55
C GLY A 90 8.35 -0.81 16.01
N GLY A 91 8.03 -1.69 16.96
CA GLY A 91 8.26 -1.42 18.38
C GLY A 91 9.73 -1.08 18.63
N CYS A 92 9.96 -0.10 19.48
CA CYS A 92 11.27 0.44 19.84
C CYS A 92 12.27 -0.68 20.14
N ASP A 93 13.22 -0.91 19.24
CA ASP A 93 14.50 -1.48 19.65
C ASP A 93 15.16 -0.42 20.55
N GLU A 94 15.00 -0.58 21.86
CA GLU A 94 15.82 0.14 22.83
C GLU A 94 17.29 -0.09 22.46
N PRO A 95 18.10 0.97 22.31
CA PRO A 95 19.53 0.77 22.08
C PRO A 95 20.08 0.04 23.30
N GLU A 96 20.61 -1.18 23.08
CA GLU A 96 21.31 -1.92 24.13
C GLU A 96 22.41 -1.02 24.71
N ASP A 97 22.33 -0.77 26.03
CA ASP A 97 23.36 -0.09 26.80
C ASP A 97 24.70 -0.82 26.60
N ASP A 98 25.60 -0.19 25.84
CA ASP A 98 26.98 -0.64 25.71
C ASP A 98 27.65 -0.51 27.09
N PRO A 99 28.21 -1.59 27.69
CA PRO A 99 28.76 -1.49 29.03
C PRO A 99 29.97 -0.55 29.02
N ALA A 100 29.94 0.44 29.92
CA ALA A 100 31.00 1.42 30.10
C ALA A 100 32.39 0.74 30.22
N PRO A 101 33.43 1.23 29.52
CA PRO A 101 34.78 0.71 29.70
C PRO A 101 35.22 1.03 31.13
N GLY A 102 35.44 -0.03 31.92
CA GLY A 102 35.92 0.05 33.28
C GLY A 102 37.19 0.88 33.38
N GLU A 103 37.14 1.91 34.22
CA GLU A 103 38.29 2.70 34.66
C GLU A 103 39.39 1.80 35.21
N ALA A 104 40.62 2.24 34.95
CA ALA A 104 41.87 1.67 35.40
C ALA A 104 41.91 1.41 36.91
N ALA A 105 42.54 0.30 37.29
CA ALA A 105 43.22 0.20 38.56
C ALA A 105 44.68 -0.21 38.29
N GLU A 106 45.55 0.80 38.34
CA GLU A 106 46.94 0.66 38.76
C GLU A 106 47.02 -0.22 40.02
N SER A 107 47.96 -1.17 40.06
CA SER A 107 48.73 -1.50 41.27
C SER A 107 49.86 -2.49 40.98
N SER A 108 51.08 -2.00 41.21
CA SER A 108 52.34 -2.63 41.66
C SER A 108 52.91 -3.89 40.99
#